data_AF-X1V536-F1
#
_entry.id   AF-X1V536-F1
#
_cell.length_a   1.000
_cell.length_b   1.000
_cell.length_c   1.000
_cell.angle_alpha   90.00
_cell.angle_beta   90.00
_cell.angle_gamma   90.00
#
_symmetry.space_group_name_H-M   'P 1'
#
loop_
_entity.id
_entity.type
_entity.pdbx_description
1 polymer ?
#
loop_
_entity_poly.entity_id
_entity_poly.type
_entity_poly.pdbx_seq_one_letter_code
_entity_poly.pdbx_strand_id
1 'polypeptide(L)'
;MKKFIVLLLMVVFLASMLFIGAGCKATEAVEEVEEKATEKLEFVIIPKGINPWYDPCYAGFDDAGKEIGGIETRISASQEFTGEAQSKLMEDALASGVDGIALDPIDVAAVIPLINEAMSKGIPVVC
;
A
#
# COMPACT_ATOMS: atom_id res chain seq x y z
N MET A 1 -49.65 -4.97 21.93
CA MET A 1 -49.62 -3.51 21.68
C MET A 1 -48.27 -3.04 21.13
N LYS A 2 -47.12 -3.30 21.78
CA LYS A 2 -45.79 -2.92 21.24
C LYS A 2 -45.44 -3.56 19.88
N LYS A 3 -45.83 -4.83 19.65
CA LYS A 3 -45.59 -5.54 18.37
C LYS A 3 -46.43 -5.02 17.20
N PHE A 4 -47.64 -4.51 17.48
CA PHE A 4 -48.52 -3.89 16.47
C PHE A 4 -48.07 -2.48 16.09
N ILE A 5 -47.48 -1.74 17.04
CA ILE A 5 -46.91 -0.40 16.80
C ILE A 5 -45.65 -0.50 15.93
N VAL A 6 -44.80 -1.51 16.14
CA VAL A 6 -43.59 -1.75 15.33
C VAL A 6 -43.94 -2.18 13.89
N LEU A 7 -44.97 -3.02 13.72
CA LEU A 7 -45.45 -3.42 12.40
C LEU A 7 -46.07 -2.25 11.62
N LEU A 8 -46.80 -1.37 12.31
CA LEU A 8 -47.37 -0.15 11.73
C LEU A 8 -46.28 0.85 11.32
N LEU A 9 -45.21 1.00 12.11
CA LEU A 9 -44.07 1.86 11.80
C LEU A 9 -43.24 1.35 10.61
N MET A 10 -43.08 0.03 10.44
CA MET A 10 -42.40 -0.55 9.27
C MET A 10 -43.20 -0.37 7.97
N VAL A 11 -44.53 -0.49 8.03
CA VAL A 11 -45.40 -0.29 6.85
C VAL A 11 -45.43 1.18 6.43
N VAL A 12 -45.36 2.12 7.38
CA VAL A 12 -45.23 3.56 7.08
C VAL A 12 -43.86 3.90 6.47
N PHE A 13 -42.78 3.25 6.93
CA PHE A 13 -41.42 3.44 6.40
C PHE A 13 -41.24 2.87 4.98
N LEU A 14 -41.90 1.76 4.64
CA LEU A 14 -41.93 1.24 3.27
C LEU A 14 -42.85 2.05 2.33
N ALA A 15 -43.96 2.59 2.85
CA ALA A 15 -44.87 3.42 2.06
C ALA A 15 -44.27 4.78 1.66
N SER A 16 -43.32 5.31 2.45
CA SER A 16 -42.57 6.54 2.10
C SER A 16 -41.57 6.37 0.97
N MET A 17 -41.15 5.15 0.61
CA MET A 17 -40.26 4.89 -0.53
C MET A 17 -40.99 4.85 -1.89
N LEU A 18 -42.33 4.77 -1.91
CA LEU A 18 -43.12 4.60 -3.13
C LEU A 18 -43.71 5.92 -3.70
N PHE A 19 -43.40 7.08 -3.11
CA PHE A 19 -44.00 8.37 -3.52
C PHE A 19 -43.03 9.41 -4.12
N ILE A 20 -41.76 9.06 -4.40
CA ILE A 20 -40.81 9.98 -5.09
C ILE A 20 -40.71 9.61 -6.58
N GLY A 21 -41.87 9.49 -7.22
CA GLY A 21 -41.99 9.05 -8.61
C GLY A 21 -43.03 9.83 -9.40
N ALA A 22 -43.01 11.16 -9.34
CA ALA A 22 -43.71 12.04 -10.30
C ALA A 22 -43.23 13.50 -10.22
N GLY A 23 -42.25 13.84 -11.06
CA GLY A 23 -42.09 15.16 -11.72
C GLY A 23 -41.87 16.43 -10.87
N CYS A 24 -40.62 16.88 -10.75
CA CYS A 24 -40.23 18.25 -11.09
C CYS A 24 -38.70 18.35 -11.23
N LYS A 25 -38.26 19.27 -12.09
CA LYS A 25 -36.89 19.47 -12.57
C LYS A 25 -36.03 20.16 -11.50
N ALA A 26 -35.07 19.44 -10.93
CA ALA A 26 -33.88 20.01 -10.29
C ALA A 26 -32.75 18.99 -10.48
N THR A 27 -31.74 19.37 -11.26
CA THR A 27 -30.49 18.61 -11.37
C THR A 27 -29.78 18.78 -10.03
N GLU A 28 -29.91 17.81 -9.14
CA GLU A 28 -28.94 17.58 -8.09
C GLU A 28 -28.06 16.44 -8.58
N ALA A 29 -26.81 16.79 -8.86
CA ALA A 29 -25.77 15.84 -9.17
C ALA A 29 -25.65 14.89 -7.97
N VAL A 30 -25.96 13.61 -8.21
CA VAL A 30 -25.46 12.56 -7.34
C VAL A 30 -23.95 12.54 -7.61
N GLU A 31 -23.17 13.17 -6.73
CA GLU A 31 -21.75 12.87 -6.63
C GLU A 31 -21.67 11.38 -6.24
N GLU A 32 -21.48 10.53 -7.24
CA GLU A 32 -20.74 9.29 -7.04
C GLU A 32 -19.41 9.73 -6.43
N VAL A 33 -19.25 9.49 -5.12
CA VAL A 33 -17.93 9.48 -4.51
C VAL A 33 -17.24 8.27 -5.14
N GLU A 34 -16.62 8.46 -6.31
CA GLU A 34 -15.52 7.63 -6.74
C GLU A 34 -14.53 7.66 -5.59
N GLU A 35 -14.48 6.56 -4.84
CA GLU A 35 -13.38 6.25 -3.95
C GLU A 35 -12.14 6.23 -4.85
N LYS A 36 -11.48 7.38 -4.98
CA LYS A 36 -10.21 7.50 -5.67
C LYS A 36 -9.31 6.47 -5.00
N ALA A 37 -9.03 5.37 -5.71
CA ALA A 37 -8.09 4.38 -5.27
C ALA A 37 -6.80 5.14 -4.94
N THR A 38 -6.50 5.22 -3.64
CA THR A 38 -5.31 5.92 -3.19
C THR A 38 -4.17 5.03 -3.66
N GLU A 39 -3.41 5.47 -4.67
CA GLU A 39 -2.24 4.72 -5.13
C GLU A 39 -1.35 4.47 -3.91
N LYS A 40 -1.14 3.19 -3.61
CA LYS A 40 -0.28 2.79 -2.50
C LYS A 40 1.15 3.02 -2.92
N LEU A 41 1.93 3.61 -2.01
CA LEU A 41 3.37 3.71 -2.20
C LEU A 41 4.01 2.36 -1.93
N GLU A 42 4.96 1.93 -2.75
CA GLU A 42 5.66 0.66 -2.57
C GLU A 42 7.05 0.88 -1.97
N PHE A 43 7.33 0.24 -0.84
CA PHE A 43 8.65 0.25 -0.21
C PHE A 43 9.23 -1.16 -0.16
N VAL A 44 10.51 -1.30 -0.48
CA VAL A 44 11.20 -2.60 -0.48
C VAL A 44 12.29 -2.66 0.59
N ILE A 45 12.40 -3.79 1.28
CA ILE A 45 13.54 -4.13 2.13
C ILE A 45 14.43 -5.18 1.44
N ILE A 46 15.73 -4.89 1.38
CA ILE A 46 16.77 -5.70 0.74
C ILE A 46 17.85 -6.04 1.78
N PRO A 47 17.76 -7.20 2.46
CA PRO A 47 18.75 -7.65 3.43
C PRO A 47 20.04 -8.14 2.72
N LYS A 48 21.04 -8.57 3.51
CA LYS A 48 22.21 -9.31 2.95
C LYS A 48 21.86 -10.66 2.36
N GLY A 49 20.72 -11.24 2.74
CA GLY A 49 20.28 -12.54 2.26
C GLY A 49 19.20 -13.14 3.14
N ILE A 50 18.71 -14.31 2.75
CA ILE A 50 17.67 -15.02 3.50
C ILE A 50 18.28 -15.63 4.78
N ASN A 51 17.88 -15.11 5.95
CA ASN A 51 18.29 -15.60 7.26
C ASN A 51 17.20 -15.29 8.31
N PRO A 52 16.84 -16.23 9.21
CA PRO A 52 15.85 -15.99 10.28
C PRO A 52 16.16 -14.80 11.20
N TRP A 53 17.42 -14.35 11.25
CA TRP A 53 17.79 -13.12 11.96
C TRP A 53 16.98 -11.89 11.48
N TYR A 54 16.59 -11.86 10.20
CA TYR A 54 15.82 -10.76 9.61
C TYR A 54 14.30 -10.88 9.82
N ASP A 55 13.78 -12.00 10.33
CA ASP A 55 12.33 -12.19 10.50
C ASP A 55 11.69 -11.06 11.35
N PRO A 56 12.30 -10.62 12.47
CA PRO A 56 11.78 -9.49 13.23
C PRO A 56 11.86 -8.16 12.46
N CYS A 57 12.87 -7.98 11.59
CA CYS A 57 13.00 -6.80 10.74
C CYS A 57 11.87 -6.74 9.71
N TYR A 58 11.54 -7.87 9.08
CA TYR A 58 10.43 -7.96 8.12
C TYR A 58 9.09 -7.68 8.79
N ALA A 59 8.86 -8.25 9.98
CA ALA A 59 7.65 -7.99 10.75
C ALA A 59 7.51 -6.50 11.09
N GLY A 60 8.58 -5.87 11.59
CA GLY A 60 8.58 -4.44 11.88
C GLY A 60 8.38 -3.55 10.64
N PHE A 61 8.93 -3.96 9.50
CA PHE A 61 8.76 -3.24 8.23
C PHE A 61 7.31 -3.27 7.74
N ASP A 62 6.68 -4.46 7.75
CA ASP A 62 5.27 -4.65 7.39
C ASP A 62 4.33 -3.96 8.38
N ASP A 63 4.59 -4.06 9.68
CA ASP A 63 3.80 -3.40 10.73
C ASP A 63 3.85 -1.87 10.59
N ALA A 64 5.03 -1.29 10.30
CA ALA A 64 5.16 0.14 10.05
C ALA A 64 4.37 0.59 8.79
N GLY A 65 4.43 -0.19 7.71
CA GLY A 65 3.65 0.06 6.50
C GLY A 65 2.14 0.08 6.77
N LYS A 66 1.64 -0.87 7.58
CA LYS A 66 0.23 -0.92 7.99
C LYS A 66 -0.17 0.24 8.90
N GLU A 67 0.69 0.61 9.86
CA GLU A 67 0.41 1.70 10.81
C GLU A 67 0.31 3.05 10.10
N ILE A 68 1.21 3.31 9.15
CA ILE A 68 1.19 4.54 8.35
C ILE A 68 -0.01 4.55 7.39
N GLY A 69 -0.33 3.39 6.81
CA GLY A 69 -1.39 3.24 5.82
C GLY A 69 -0.97 3.77 4.44
N GLY A 70 -1.61 3.25 3.39
CA GLY A 70 -1.27 3.62 2.00
C GLY A 70 0.12 3.15 1.56
N ILE A 71 0.75 2.23 2.29
CA ILE A 71 2.04 1.64 1.96
C ILE A 71 1.86 0.15 1.66
N GLU A 72 2.47 -0.29 0.57
CA GLU A 72 2.72 -1.69 0.25
C GLU A 72 4.20 -2.01 0.51
N THR A 73 4.47 -3.08 1.24
CA THR A 73 5.83 -3.48 1.60
C THR A 73 6.25 -4.74 0.84
N ARG A 74 7.45 -4.74 0.26
CA ARG A 74 8.06 -5.87 -0.43
C ARG A 74 9.32 -6.32 0.28
N ILE A 75 9.50 -7.63 0.46
CA ILE A 75 10.80 -8.21 0.87
C ILE A 75 11.47 -8.76 -0.39
N SER A 76 12.70 -8.33 -0.66
CA SER A 76 13.49 -8.79 -1.81
C SER A 76 14.84 -9.29 -1.33
N ALA A 77 15.04 -10.61 -1.31
CA ALA A 77 16.22 -11.24 -0.72
C ALA A 77 16.74 -12.41 -1.57
N SER A 78 18.06 -12.61 -1.55
CA SER A 78 18.73 -13.73 -2.22
C SER A 78 19.17 -14.80 -1.21
N GLN A 79 19.28 -16.05 -1.66
CA GLN A 79 20.00 -17.09 -0.92
C GLN A 79 21.52 -16.92 -1.00
N GLU A 80 22.00 -16.21 -2.02
CA GLU A 80 23.41 -15.92 -2.23
C GLU A 80 23.80 -14.64 -1.48
N PHE A 81 24.81 -14.76 -0.61
CA PHE A 81 25.34 -13.65 0.18
C PHE A 81 26.47 -12.94 -0.59
N THR A 82 26.16 -12.42 -1.78
CA THR A 82 27.14 -11.77 -2.67
C THR A 82 26.68 -10.38 -3.09
N GLY A 83 27.64 -9.49 -3.32
CA GLY A 83 27.36 -8.14 -3.84
C GLY A 83 26.65 -8.18 -5.19
N GLU A 84 27.00 -9.11 -6.09
CA GLU A 84 26.36 -9.28 -7.39
C GLU A 84 24.87 -9.65 -7.26
N ALA A 85 24.55 -10.61 -6.40
CA ALA A 85 23.16 -10.99 -6.15
C ALA A 85 22.37 -9.80 -5.57
N GLN A 86 22.94 -9.06 -4.62
CA GLN A 86 22.29 -7.89 -4.04
C GLN A 86 22.13 -6.74 -5.06
N SER A 87 23.10 -6.52 -5.94
CA SER A 87 23.01 -5.55 -7.03
C SER A 87 21.85 -5.84 -7.96
N LYS A 88 21.62 -7.11 -8.31
CA LYS A 88 20.48 -7.51 -9.13
C LYS A 88 19.13 -7.19 -8.47
N LEU A 89 19.01 -7.41 -7.16
CA LEU A 89 17.79 -7.06 -6.41
C LEU A 89 17.56 -5.54 -6.39
N MET A 90 18.63 -4.75 -6.30
CA MET A 90 18.57 -3.29 -6.40
C MET A 90 18.15 -2.85 -7.81
N GLU A 91 18.70 -3.44 -8.87
CA GLU A 91 18.30 -3.18 -10.26
C GLU A 91 16.82 -3.49 -10.48
N ASP A 92 16.32 -4.60 -9.95
CA ASP A 92 14.90 -4.99 -10.02
C ASP A 92 14.00 -3.98 -9.28
N ALA A 93 14.42 -3.48 -8.11
CA ALA A 93 13.70 -2.44 -7.37
C ALA A 93 13.66 -1.11 -8.14
N LEU A 94 14.80 -0.71 -8.73
CA LEU A 94 14.91 0.49 -9.56
C LEU A 94 14.05 0.39 -10.83
N ALA A 95 14.01 -0.77 -11.47
CA ALA A 95 13.18 -1.02 -12.64
C ALA A 95 11.69 -1.05 -12.31
N SER A 96 11.33 -1.53 -11.11
CA SER A 96 9.95 -1.53 -10.61
C SER A 96 9.45 -0.12 -10.25
N GLY A 97 10.34 0.85 -10.05
CA GLY A 97 9.97 2.21 -9.70
C GLY A 97 9.38 2.35 -8.30
N VAL A 98 9.88 1.57 -7.33
CA VAL A 98 9.45 1.63 -5.93
C VAL A 98 9.65 3.05 -5.35
N ASP A 99 8.85 3.40 -4.35
CA ASP A 99 8.87 4.70 -3.68
C ASP A 99 9.92 4.81 -2.56
N GLY A 100 10.56 3.69 -2.19
CA GLY A 100 11.70 3.72 -1.28
C GLY A 100 12.35 2.35 -1.05
N ILE A 101 13.62 2.40 -0.63
CA ILE A 101 14.46 1.20 -0.42
C ILE A 101 15.09 1.24 0.98
N ALA A 102 14.94 0.17 1.74
CA ALA A 102 15.73 -0.12 2.95
C ALA A 102 16.75 -1.22 2.63
N LEU A 103 18.04 -0.94 2.77
CA LEU A 103 19.12 -1.80 2.30
C LEU A 103 20.07 -2.18 3.44
N ASP A 104 20.38 -3.47 3.63
CA ASP A 104 21.50 -3.91 4.47
C ASP A 104 22.68 -4.34 3.56
N PRO A 105 23.66 -3.46 3.30
CA PRO A 105 24.64 -3.68 2.24
C PRO A 105 25.65 -4.78 2.55
N ILE A 106 25.92 -5.64 1.56
CA ILE A 106 26.98 -6.67 1.61
C ILE A 106 28.32 -6.09 1.20
N ASP A 107 28.36 -5.40 0.05
CA ASP A 107 29.54 -4.77 -0.51
C ASP A 107 29.22 -3.30 -0.81
N VAL A 108 29.80 -2.41 0.00
CA VAL A 108 29.60 -0.97 -0.08
C VAL A 108 30.01 -0.41 -1.45
N ALA A 109 31.11 -0.89 -2.03
CA ALA A 109 31.60 -0.36 -3.30
C ALA A 109 30.67 -0.76 -4.46
N ALA A 110 30.06 -1.95 -4.39
CA ALA A 110 29.12 -2.42 -5.40
C ALA A 110 27.79 -1.66 -5.38
N VAL A 111 27.28 -1.29 -4.19
CA VAL A 111 25.93 -0.69 -4.07
C VAL A 111 25.92 0.83 -4.19
N ILE A 112 27.03 1.54 -3.92
CA ILE A 112 27.07 3.02 -4.04
C ILE A 112 26.57 3.53 -5.40
N PRO A 113 27.00 2.98 -6.56
CA PRO A 113 26.48 3.42 -7.85
C PRO A 113 24.96 3.26 -7.98
N LEU A 114 24.41 2.16 -7.47
CA LEU A 114 22.98 1.85 -7.52
C LEU A 114 22.16 2.74 -6.57
N ILE A 115 22.69 3.03 -5.38
CA ILE A 115 22.10 4.00 -4.44
C ILE A 115 22.04 5.39 -5.07
N ASN A 116 23.13 5.82 -5.72
CA ASN A 116 23.16 7.11 -6.41
C ASN A 116 22.15 7.16 -7.56
N GLU A 117 21.98 6.06 -8.30
CA GLU A 117 20.95 5.96 -9.32
C GLU A 117 19.54 6.07 -8.71
N ALA A 118 19.26 5.34 -7.62
CA ALA A 118 17.98 5.42 -6.90
C ALA A 118 17.65 6.87 -6.51
N MET A 119 18.58 7.54 -5.84
CA MET A 119 18.40 8.92 -5.41
C MET A 119 18.21 9.88 -6.58
N SER A 120 18.90 9.64 -7.72
CA SER A 120 18.71 10.45 -8.94
C SER A 120 17.32 10.33 -9.55
N LYS A 121 16.64 9.20 -9.31
CA LYS A 121 15.24 8.96 -9.70
C LYS A 121 14.23 9.43 -8.64
N GLY A 122 14.69 10.03 -7.55
CA GLY A 122 13.82 10.45 -6.44
C GLY A 122 13.44 9.34 -5.48
N ILE A 123 14.08 8.16 -5.56
CA ILE A 123 13.82 7.03 -4.68
C ILE A 123 14.75 7.15 -3.45
N PRO A 124 14.22 7.45 -2.25
CA PRO A 124 15.03 7.50 -1.03
C PRO A 124 15.55 6.11 -0.66
N VAL A 125 16.80 6.08 -0.18
CA VAL A 125 17.45 4.85 0.32
C VAL A 125 17.90 5.07 1.75
N VAL A 126 17.59 4.12 2.63
CA VAL A 126 18.14 4.03 4.00
C VAL A 126 19.00 2.78 4.12
N CYS A 127 20.14 2.91 4.80
CA CYS A 127 21.11 1.83 5.04
C CYS A 127 21.42 1.69 6.53
#